data_AF-K1U5T5-F1
#
_entry.id   AF-K1U5T5-F1
#
_cell.length_a   1.000
_cell.length_b   1.000
_cell.length_c   1.000
_cell.angle_alpha   90.00
_cell.angle_beta   90.00
_cell.angle_gamma   90.00
#
_symmetry.space_group_name_H-M   'P 1'
#
loop_
_entity.id
_entity.type
_entity.pdbx_description
1 polymer ?
#
loop_
_entity_poly.entity_id
_entity_poly.type
_entity_poly.pdbx_seq_one_letter_code
_entity_poly.pdbx_strand_id
1 'polypeptide(L)'
;KIKVPVHDFAMMMSLALRFIPILLEEANRIINAQSARGADFEEGRLWQRMRAMVSILVPLLVSATRRAYELANAMEARCYHGGEGRTKMKPLKYRAVDRISYGVLLGYLVCVIGITHFIPW
;
A
#
# COMPACT_ATOMS: atom_id res chain seq x y z
N LYS A 1 -10.64 -25.35 -5.23
CA LYS A 1 -9.53 -24.36 -5.31
C LYS A 1 -10.11 -23.00 -5.67
N ILE A 2 -10.09 -22.03 -4.76
CA ILE A 2 -10.55 -20.66 -5.04
C ILE A 2 -9.49 -20.01 -5.97
N LYS A 3 -9.86 -19.66 -7.21
CA LYS A 3 -8.97 -19.10 -8.25
C LYS A 3 -8.73 -17.59 -8.04
N VAL A 4 -8.34 -17.19 -6.83
CA VAL A 4 -8.01 -15.78 -6.56
C VAL A 4 -6.53 -15.52 -6.92
N PRO A 5 -6.22 -14.47 -7.71
CA PRO A 5 -4.85 -14.16 -8.14
C PRO A 5 -4.03 -13.49 -7.02
N VAL A 6 -3.71 -14.25 -5.96
CA VAL A 6 -3.03 -13.73 -4.76
C VAL A 6 -1.67 -13.10 -5.09
N HIS A 7 -0.93 -13.65 -6.05
CA HIS A 7 0.36 -13.14 -6.48
C HIS A 7 0.26 -11.71 -7.03
N ASP A 8 -0.75 -11.44 -7.85
CA ASP A 8 -0.90 -10.15 -8.52
C ASP A 8 -1.36 -9.08 -7.52
N PHE A 9 -2.25 -9.44 -6.61
CA PHE A 9 -2.60 -8.57 -5.47
C PHE A 9 -1.39 -8.26 -4.60
N ALA A 10 -0.56 -9.25 -4.26
CA ALA A 10 0.64 -9.04 -3.46
C ALA A 10 1.65 -8.12 -4.18
N MET A 11 1.77 -8.25 -5.50
CA MET A 11 2.60 -7.38 -6.34
C MET A 11 2.07 -5.94 -6.32
N MET A 12 0.79 -5.75 -6.66
CA MET A 12 0.14 -4.43 -6.65
C MET A 12 0.27 -3.76 -5.28
N MET A 13 0.08 -4.51 -4.20
CA MET A 13 0.21 -3.98 -2.85
C MET A 13 1.64 -3.59 -2.51
N SER A 14 2.62 -4.42 -2.85
CA SER A 14 4.04 -4.11 -2.62
C SER A 14 4.47 -2.86 -3.40
N LEU A 15 3.98 -2.69 -4.63
CA LEU A 15 4.22 -1.50 -5.44
C LEU A 15 3.54 -0.27 -4.84
N ALA A 16 2.27 -0.38 -4.44
CA ALA A 16 1.53 0.71 -3.81
C ALA A 16 2.23 1.21 -2.54
N LEU A 17 2.63 0.32 -1.64
CA LEU A 17 3.36 0.68 -0.42
C LEU A 17 4.67 1.41 -0.73
N ARG A 18 5.37 1.04 -1.81
CA ARG A 18 6.59 1.74 -2.25
C ARG A 18 6.29 3.09 -2.90
N PHE A 19 5.15 3.23 -3.57
CA PHE A 19 4.77 4.46 -4.26
C PHE A 19 4.17 5.52 -3.34
N ILE A 20 3.50 5.15 -2.25
CA ILE A 20 2.96 6.09 -1.25
C ILE A 20 3.99 7.15 -0.82
N PRO A 21 5.18 6.81 -0.31
CA PRO A 21 6.14 7.81 0.16
C PRO A 21 6.60 8.73 -0.99
N ILE A 22 6.76 8.20 -2.19
CA ILE A 22 7.24 8.98 -3.32
C ILE A 22 6.16 9.95 -3.83
N LEU A 23 4.90 9.50 -3.89
CA LEU A 23 3.77 10.35 -4.26
C LEU A 23 3.54 11.46 -3.25
N LEU A 24 3.74 11.20 -1.95
CA LEU A 24 3.66 12.24 -0.92
C LEU A 24 4.76 13.29 -1.08
N GLU A 25 6.00 12.86 -1.36
CA GLU A 25 7.09 13.79 -1.63
C GLU A 25 6.82 14.65 -2.88
N GLU A 26 6.30 14.03 -3.95
CA GLU A 26 5.97 14.74 -5.18
C GLU A 26 4.78 15.69 -5.00
N ALA A 27 3.75 15.29 -4.24
CA ALA A 27 2.65 16.16 -3.86
C ALA A 27 3.15 17.39 -3.08
N ASN A 28 4.03 17.20 -2.10
CA ASN A 28 4.63 18.31 -1.34
C ASN A 28 5.44 19.25 -2.23
N ARG A 29 6.21 18.71 -3.18
CA ARG A 29 6.95 19.53 -4.16
C ARG A 29 6.00 20.35 -5.03
N ILE A 30 4.89 19.75 -5.48
CA ILE A 30 3.88 20.44 -6.29
C ILE A 30 3.19 21.54 -5.46
N ILE A 31 2.82 21.26 -4.21
CA ILE A 31 2.22 22.25 -3.30
C ILE A 31 3.15 23.45 -3.15
N ASN A 32 4.42 23.22 -2.79
CA ASN A 32 5.40 24.29 -2.61
C ASN A 32 5.61 25.11 -3.91
N ALA A 33 5.64 24.44 -5.07
CA ALA A 33 5.77 25.10 -6.36
C ALA A 33 4.56 25.96 -6.72
N GLN A 34 3.35 25.51 -6.39
CA GLN A 34 2.12 26.27 -6.63
C GLN A 34 1.98 27.44 -5.64
N SER A 35 2.35 27.25 -4.37
CA SER A 35 2.42 28.34 -3.38
C SER A 35 3.40 29.43 -3.80
N ALA A 36 4.56 29.06 -4.34
CA ALA A 36 5.52 30.02 -4.90
C ALA A 36 4.97 30.79 -6.13
N ARG A 37 3.99 30.22 -6.84
CA ARG A 37 3.27 30.86 -7.96
C ARG A 37 2.06 31.67 -7.50
N GLY A 38 1.87 31.84 -6.19
CA GLY A 38 0.78 32.62 -5.61
C GLY A 38 -0.54 31.85 -5.48
N ALA A 39 -0.53 30.52 -5.58
CA ALA A 39 -1.71 29.73 -5.24
C ALA A 39 -1.88 29.69 -3.73
N ASP A 40 -2.98 30.26 -3.24
CA ASP A 40 -3.39 30.18 -1.86
C ASP A 40 -4.36 29.00 -1.67
N PHE A 41 -4.00 28.10 -0.77
CA PHE A 41 -4.78 26.90 -0.44
C PHE A 41 -5.51 27.04 0.91
N GLU A 42 -5.12 28.03 1.72
CA GLU A 42 -5.63 28.22 3.08
C GLU A 42 -6.66 29.35 3.16
N GLU A 43 -6.61 30.35 2.28
CA GLU A 43 -7.58 31.45 2.28
C GLU A 43 -8.73 31.27 1.25
N GLY A 44 -9.85 31.97 1.46
CA GLY A 44 -11.00 31.98 0.54
C GLY A 44 -12.15 31.01 0.85
N ARG A 45 -13.20 31.06 0.00
CA ARG A 45 -14.40 30.20 0.12
C ARG A 45 -14.06 28.74 -0.22
N LEU A 46 -14.80 27.78 0.33
CA LEU A 46 -14.69 26.34 0.02
C LEU A 46 -14.54 26.02 -1.49
N TRP A 47 -15.29 26.74 -2.33
CA TRP A 47 -15.22 26.59 -3.78
C TRP A 47 -13.88 27.00 -4.40
N GLN A 48 -13.25 28.07 -3.89
CA GLN A 48 -11.94 28.54 -4.35
C GLN A 48 -10.85 27.53 -3.96
N ARG A 49 -10.91 26.99 -2.74
CA ARG A 49 -9.97 25.94 -2.27
C ARG A 49 -10.08 24.65 -3.10
N MET A 50 -11.30 24.21 -3.41
CA MET A 50 -11.53 23.05 -4.28
C MET A 50 -10.93 23.25 -5.68
N ARG A 51 -11.09 24.46 -6.26
CA ARG A 51 -10.50 24.78 -7.56
C ARG A 51 -8.97 24.83 -7.50
N ALA A 52 -8.41 25.31 -6.40
CA ALA A 52 -6.97 25.30 -6.17
C ALA A 52 -6.42 23.86 -6.07
N MET A 53 -7.14 22.92 -5.43
CA MET A 53 -6.73 21.50 -5.36
C MET A 53 -6.55 20.84 -6.74
N VAL A 54 -7.30 21.27 -7.76
CA VAL A 54 -7.15 20.75 -9.13
C VAL A 54 -5.75 21.01 -9.70
N SER A 55 -5.10 22.13 -9.33
CA SER A 55 -3.74 22.46 -9.79
C SER A 55 -2.67 21.53 -9.20
N ILE A 56 -2.98 20.83 -8.12
CA ILE A 56 -2.12 19.80 -7.52
C ILE A 56 -2.48 18.41 -8.08
N LEU A 57 -3.78 18.11 -8.13
CA LEU A 57 -4.28 16.79 -8.53
C LEU A 57 -3.91 16.43 -9.96
N VAL A 58 -4.07 17.36 -10.91
CA VAL A 58 -3.81 17.09 -12.33
C VAL A 58 -2.33 16.76 -12.58
N PRO A 59 -1.35 17.58 -12.14
CA PRO A 59 0.06 17.24 -12.29
C PRO A 59 0.47 15.95 -11.59
N LEU A 60 -0.05 15.72 -10.37
CA LEU A 60 0.25 14.50 -9.62
C LEU A 60 -0.26 13.25 -10.35
N LEU A 61 -1.47 13.31 -10.92
CA LEU A 61 -2.06 12.20 -11.67
C LEU A 61 -1.29 11.92 -12.96
N VAL A 62 -0.94 12.96 -13.72
CA VAL A 62 -0.10 12.80 -14.93
C VAL A 62 1.25 12.18 -14.57
N SER A 63 1.90 12.64 -13.50
CA SER A 63 3.18 12.09 -13.03
C SER A 63 3.03 10.62 -12.59
N ALA A 64 1.98 10.30 -11.83
CA ALA A 64 1.70 8.94 -11.37
C ALA A 64 1.44 7.97 -12.54
N THR A 65 0.64 8.38 -13.53
CA THR A 65 0.36 7.59 -14.73
C THR A 65 1.64 7.37 -15.54
N ARG A 66 2.45 8.42 -15.76
CA ARG A 66 3.73 8.29 -16.45
C ARG A 66 4.66 7.31 -15.74
N ARG A 67 4.77 7.40 -14.42
CA ARG A 67 5.58 6.49 -13.60
C ARG A 67 5.07 5.04 -13.69
N ALA A 68 3.76 4.84 -13.76
CA ALA A 68 3.18 3.52 -13.96
C ALA A 68 3.59 2.92 -15.32
N TYR A 69 3.56 3.71 -16.39
CA TYR A 69 4.06 3.27 -17.71
C TYR A 69 5.55 2.96 -17.71
N GLU A 70 6.37 3.84 -17.12
CA GLU A 70 7.81 3.61 -17.00
C GLU A 70 8.13 2.33 -16.20
N LEU A 71 7.38 2.08 -15.12
CA LEU A 71 7.50 0.86 -14.34
C LEU A 71 7.08 -0.38 -15.15
N ALA A 72 5.95 -0.32 -15.86
CA ALA A 72 5.46 -1.43 -16.67
C ALA A 72 6.48 -1.79 -17.77
N ASN A 73 6.99 -0.79 -18.50
CA ASN A 73 8.00 -1.00 -19.53
C ASN A 73 9.30 -1.57 -18.93
N ALA A 74 9.72 -1.08 -17.75
CA ALA A 74 10.91 -1.61 -17.07
C ALA A 74 10.70 -3.05 -16.58
N MET A 75 9.47 -3.42 -16.19
CA MET A 75 9.11 -4.78 -15.81
C MET A 75 9.15 -5.72 -17.03
N GLU A 76 8.58 -5.30 -18.16
CA GLU A 76 8.63 -6.06 -19.43
C GLU A 76 10.07 -6.21 -19.94
N ALA A 77 10.89 -5.15 -19.89
CA ALA A 77 12.30 -5.21 -20.27
C ALA A 77 13.12 -6.16 -19.37
N ARG A 78 12.67 -6.41 -18.14
CA ARG A 78 13.24 -7.42 -17.23
C ARG A 78 12.58 -8.80 -17.38
N CYS A 79 11.85 -9.01 -18.47
CA CYS A 79 11.12 -10.24 -18.77
C CYS A 79 10.15 -10.65 -17.65
N TYR A 80 9.50 -9.67 -17.01
CA TYR A 80 8.51 -9.94 -15.98
C TYR A 80 7.17 -10.31 -16.61
N HIS A 81 6.82 -11.60 -16.58
CA HIS A 81 5.58 -12.13 -17.15
C HIS A 81 4.47 -12.42 -16.11
N GLY A 82 4.73 -12.17 -14.82
CA GLY A 82 3.84 -12.57 -13.72
C GLY A 82 3.68 -14.10 -13.58
N GLY A 83 3.01 -14.57 -12.52
CA GLY A 83 2.49 -15.96 -12.48
C GLY A 83 3.38 -17.07 -11.87
N GLU A 84 3.00 -18.31 -12.21
CA GLU A 84 3.53 -19.57 -11.67
C GLU A 84 5.01 -19.80 -12.06
N GLY A 85 5.76 -20.52 -11.20
CA GLY A 85 7.18 -20.81 -11.43
C GLY A 85 8.16 -19.74 -10.94
N ARG A 86 7.69 -18.63 -10.32
CA ARG A 86 8.57 -17.61 -9.73
C ARG A 86 9.18 -18.06 -8.39
N THR A 87 10.46 -17.75 -8.20
CA THR A 87 11.14 -17.92 -6.92
C THR A 87 11.01 -16.66 -6.05
N LYS A 88 10.96 -16.83 -4.73
CA LYS A 88 10.90 -15.72 -3.76
C LYS A 88 12.32 -15.37 -3.33
N MET A 89 12.76 -14.13 -3.61
CA MET A 89 14.10 -13.67 -3.19
C MET A 89 14.24 -13.59 -1.66
N LYS A 90 13.16 -13.20 -0.96
CA LYS A 90 13.10 -13.13 0.51
C LYS A 90 12.01 -14.08 1.03
N PRO A 91 12.29 -15.39 1.14
CA PRO A 91 11.33 -16.32 1.71
C PRO A 91 11.17 -16.06 3.21
N LEU A 92 9.92 -16.08 3.69
CA LEU A 92 9.61 -16.07 5.11
C LEU A 92 10.11 -17.38 5.73
N LYS A 93 11.00 -17.28 6.71
CA LYS A 93 11.54 -18.44 7.44
C LYS A 93 10.91 -18.46 8.84
N TYR A 94 10.20 -19.55 9.15
CA TYR A 94 9.65 -19.76 10.48
C TYR A 94 10.77 -19.80 11.52
N ARG A 95 10.60 -19.03 12.60
CA ARG A 95 11.52 -19.00 13.74
C ARG A 95 10.91 -19.68 14.95
N ALA A 96 11.75 -20.01 15.94
CA ALA A 96 11.29 -20.58 17.20
C ALA A 96 10.28 -19.65 17.91
N VAL A 97 10.45 -18.33 17.76
CA VAL A 97 9.52 -17.33 18.28
C VAL A 97 8.12 -17.51 17.70
N ASP A 98 7.98 -17.78 16.40
CA ASP A 98 6.67 -17.99 15.77
C ASP A 98 5.95 -19.21 16.37
N ARG A 99 6.71 -20.30 16.64
CA ARG A 99 6.15 -21.51 17.28
C ARG A 99 5.67 -21.24 18.70
N ILE A 100 6.46 -20.49 19.49
CA ILE A 100 6.08 -20.10 20.86
C ILE A 100 4.83 -19.21 20.82
N SER A 101 4.79 -18.22 19.92
CA SER A 101 3.64 -17.33 19.74
C SER A 101 2.36 -18.09 19.39
N TYR A 102 2.43 -19.08 18.50
CA TYR A 102 1.28 -19.94 18.20
C TYR A 102 0.83 -20.77 19.41
N GLY A 103 1.78 -21.31 20.19
CA GLY A 103 1.48 -22.06 21.41
C GLY A 103 0.76 -21.20 22.45
N VAL A 104 1.26 -19.98 22.69
CA VAL A 104 0.62 -19.02 23.62
C VAL A 104 -0.77 -18.61 23.13
N LEU A 105 -0.93 -18.32 21.83
CA LEU A 105 -2.23 -17.97 21.24
C LEU A 105 -3.25 -19.11 21.42
N LEU A 106 -2.82 -20.35 21.15
CA LEU A 106 -3.68 -21.53 21.30
C LEU A 106 -4.06 -21.76 22.77
N GLY A 107 -3.09 -21.65 23.69
CA GLY A 107 -3.33 -21.75 25.12
C GLY A 107 -4.32 -20.70 25.61
N TYR A 108 -4.16 -19.45 25.19
CA TYR A 108 -5.11 -18.37 25.48
C TYR A 108 -6.52 -18.69 24.98
N LEU A 109 -6.65 -19.16 23.74
CA LEU A 109 -7.93 -19.55 23.15
C LEU A 109 -8.62 -20.68 23.95
N VAL A 110 -7.86 -21.70 24.35
CA VAL A 110 -8.38 -22.82 25.16
C VAL A 110 -8.82 -22.34 26.54
N CYS A 111 -8.04 -21.47 27.19
CA CYS A 111 -8.45 -20.89 28.47
C CYS A 111 -9.75 -20.08 28.34
N VAL A 112 -9.89 -19.25 27.30
CA VAL A 112 -11.11 -18.45 27.07
C VAL A 112 -12.32 -19.32 26.82
N ILE A 113 -12.20 -20.35 25.97
CA ILE A 113 -13.30 -21.29 25.69
C ILE A 113 -13.63 -22.10 26.94
N GLY A 114 -12.61 -22.57 27.67
CA GLY A 114 -12.76 -23.30 28.92
C GLY A 114 -13.52 -22.48 29.95
N ILE A 115 -13.12 -21.23 30.19
CA ILE A 115 -13.80 -20.33 31.13
C ILE A 115 -15.24 -20.05 30.67
N THR A 116 -15.46 -19.78 29.38
CA THR A 116 -16.81 -19.55 28.83
C THR A 116 -17.71 -20.79 28.96
N HIS A 117 -17.17 -21.99 28.82
CA HIS A 117 -17.94 -23.23 28.98
C HIS A 117 -18.17 -23.59 30.46
N PHE A 118 -17.20 -23.29 31.34
CA PHE A 118 -17.28 -23.61 32.77
C PHE A 118 -18.06 -22.59 33.60
N ILE A 119 -18.27 -21.39 33.06
CA ILE A 119 -19.21 -20.39 33.59
C ILE A 119 -20.44 -20.42 32.68
N PRO A 120 -21.33 -21.42 32.81
CA PRO A 120 -22.67 -21.27 32.27
C PRO A 120 -23.32 -20.16 33.10
N TRP A 121 -23.69 -19.07 32.44
CA TRP A 121 -24.70 -18.17 32.98
C TRP A 121 -26.01 -18.92 33.16
#